data_AF-X1E513-F1
#
_entry.id   AF-X1E513-F1
#
_cell.length_a   1.000
_cell.length_b   1.000
_cell.length_c   1.000
_cell.angle_alpha   90.00
_cell.angle_beta   90.00
_cell.angle_gamma   90.00
#
_symmetry.space_group_name_H-M   'P 1'
#
loop_
_entity.id
_entity.type
_entity.pdbx_description
1 polymer ?
#
loop_
_entity_poly.entity_id
_entity_poly.type
_entity_poly.pdbx_seq_one_letter_code
_entity_poly.pdbx_strand_id
1 'polypeptide(L)' 'RHGIAVLGGFIYGMDSDTPEKLRRRTDYILRSGVDAVQLSYLTPLPGTRLFNRIRD' A
#
# COMPACT_ATOMS: atom_id res chain seq x y z
N ARG A 1 -23.99 7.67 -3.87
CA ARG A 1 -23.47 6.48 -3.14
C ARG A 1 -24.46 5.34 -3.35
N HIS A 2 -24.01 4.17 -3.79
CA HIS A 2 -24.88 3.03 -4.16
C HIS A 2 -25.07 1.98 -3.03
N GLY A 3 -24.68 2.29 -1.79
CA GLY A 3 -24.76 1.35 -0.66
C GLY A 3 -23.71 0.22 -0.68
N ILE A 4 -22.74 0.29 -1.59
CA ILE A 4 -21.63 -0.68 -1.69
C ILE A 4 -20.46 -0.17 -0.85
N ALA A 5 -19.95 -1.01 0.05
CA ALA A 5 -18.77 -0.72 0.85
C ALA A 5 -17.49 -0.79 0.00
N VAL A 6 -16.56 0.12 0.25
CA VAL A 6 -15.27 0.21 -0.45
C VAL A 6 -14.15 -0.16 0.51
N LEU A 7 -13.39 -1.20 0.15
CA LEU A 7 -12.13 -1.58 0.82
C LEU A 7 -10.94 -0.95 0.08
N GLY A 8 -10.22 -0.05 0.73
CA GLY A 8 -8.98 0.53 0.20
C GLY A 8 -7.76 -0.33 0.55
N GLY A 9 -7.10 -0.88 -0.45
CA GLY A 9 -5.83 -1.60 -0.29
C GLY A 9 -4.63 -0.68 -0.46
N PHE A 10 -3.74 -0.63 0.53
CA PHE A 10 -2.52 0.19 0.49
C PHE A 10 -1.28 -0.61 0.87
N ILE A 11 -0.18 -0.33 0.17
CA ILE A 11 1.11 -1.01 0.36
C ILE A 11 2.15 0.01 0.86
N TYR A 12 2.96 -0.38 1.84
CA TYR A 12 4.10 0.37 2.39
C TYR A 12 5.42 -0.35 2.10
N GLY A 13 6.54 0.37 2.01
CA GLY A 13 7.87 -0.23 1.86
C GLY A 13 8.33 -0.37 0.42
N MET A 14 7.88 0.52 -0.47
CA MET A 14 8.42 0.63 -1.83
C MET A 14 9.84 1.23 -1.79
N ASP A 15 10.70 0.91 -2.76
CA ASP A 15 12.08 1.45 -2.87
C ASP A 15 12.15 2.99 -2.82
N SER A 16 11.07 3.65 -3.24
CA SER A 16 10.98 5.12 -3.27
C SER A 16 10.35 5.74 -2.01
N ASP A 17 9.96 4.94 -1.03
CA ASP A 17 9.32 5.42 0.19
C ASP A 17 10.33 6.18 1.06
N THR A 18 9.88 7.30 1.60
CA THR A 18 10.59 8.10 2.59
C THR A 18 9.67 8.34 3.78
N PRO A 19 10.19 8.62 4.99
CA PRO A 19 9.34 8.89 6.15
C PRO A 19 8.28 9.98 5.92
N GLU A 20 8.55 10.96 5.05
CA GLU A 20 7.57 11.98 4.67
C GLU A 20 6.49 11.42 3.75
N LYS A 21 6.86 10.65 2.72
CA LYS A 21 5.89 10.01 1.81
C LYS A 21 4.98 9.03 2.55
N LEU A 22 5.51 8.32 3.56
CA LEU A 22 4.71 7.44 4.40
C LEU A 22 3.64 8.21 5.17
N ARG A 23 4.01 9.35 5.79
CA ARG A 23 3.04 10.22 6.48
C ARG A 23 1.99 10.77 5.54
N ARG A 24 2.39 11.27 4.35
CA ARG A 24 1.46 11.75 3.32
C ARG A 24 0.50 10.65 2.84
N ARG A 25 0.96 9.41 2.71
CA ARG A 25 0.10 8.26 2.37
C ARG A 25 -0.92 8.01 3.48
N THR A 26 -0.51 8.03 4.75
CA THR A 26 -1.42 7.93 5.88
C THR A 26 -2.47 9.04 5.86
N ASP A 27 -2.06 10.29 5.63
CA ASP A 27 -2.99 11.43 5.54
C ASP A 27 -4.00 11.27 4.41
N TYR A 28 -3.56 10.74 3.26
CA TYR A 28 -4.45 10.43 2.13
C TYR A 28 -5.46 9.36 2.50
N ILE A 29 -5.03 8.24 3.11
CA ILE A 29 -5.91 7.14 3.51
C ILE A 29 -7.01 7.65 4.44
N LEU A 30 -6.64 8.44 5.46
CA LEU A 30 -7.59 9.02 6.42
C LEU A 30 -8.61 9.98 5.77
N ARG A 31 -8.24 10.63 4.65
CA ARG A 31 -9.11 11.56 3.92
C ARG A 31 -9.85 10.93 2.73
N SER A 32 -9.53 9.68 2.38
CA SER A 32 -9.99 9.03 1.14
C SER A 32 -11.47 8.67 1.11
N GLY A 33 -12.13 8.59 2.28
CA GLY A 33 -13.54 8.24 2.39
C GLY A 33 -13.87 6.76 2.10
N VAL A 34 -12.84 5.89 2.09
CA VAL A 34 -13.02 4.43 2.07
C VAL A 34 -13.66 3.95 3.37
N ASP A 35 -14.50 2.92 3.29
CA ASP A 35 -15.24 2.41 4.44
C ASP A 35 -14.37 1.47 5.30
N ALA A 36 -13.39 0.80 4.68
CA ALA A 36 -12.40 -0.02 5.36
C ALA A 36 -11.03 0.08 4.68
N VAL A 37 -9.97 -0.23 5.43
CA VAL A 37 -8.58 -0.14 4.96
C VAL A 37 -7.87 -1.47 5.19
N GLN A 38 -7.18 -1.96 4.17
CA GLN A 38 -6.19 -3.03 4.28
C GLN A 38 -4.79 -2.46 4.06
N LEU A 39 -3.93 -2.59 5.07
CA LEU A 39 -2.53 -2.19 4.98
C LEU A 39 -1.64 -3.43 4.85
N SER A 40 -0.63 -3.35 3.99
CA SER A 40 0.39 -4.38 3.83
C SER A 40 1.75 -3.77 3.61
N TYR A 41 2.80 -4.51 3.94
CA TYR A 41 4.16 -4.18 3.54
C TYR A 41 4.49 -4.88 2.22
N LEU A 42 5.24 -4.20 1.35
CA LEU A 42 5.76 -4.77 0.12
C LEU A 42 6.59 -6.00 0.49
N THR A 43 6.07 -7.15 0.10
CA THR A 43 6.71 -8.44 0.36
C THR A 43 7.07 -9.04 -0.99
N PRO A 44 8.36 -9.14 -1.33
CA PRO A 44 8.80 -9.81 -2.55
C PRO A 44 8.51 -11.32 -2.42
N LEU A 45 7.44 -11.79 -3.05
CA LEU A 45 7.05 -13.19 -3.00
C LEU A 45 7.82 -14.02 -4.05
N PRO A 46 8.20 -15.28 -3.74
CA PRO A 46 8.82 -16.17 -4.71
C PRO A 46 8.04 -16.22 -6.02
N GLY A 47 8.76 -16.13 -7.15
CA GLY A 47 8.17 -16.10 -8.49
C GLY A 47 7.77 -14.71 -9.00
N THR A 48 7.87 -13.66 -8.17
CA THR A 48 7.66 -12.28 -8.63
C THR A 48 8.91 -11.68 -9.25
N ARG A 49 8.73 -10.71 -10.16
CA ARG A 49 9.84 -9.93 -10.74
C ARG A 49 10.69 -9.24 -9.68
N LEU A 50 10.04 -8.72 -8.63
CA LEU A 50 10.74 -8.04 -7.54
C LEU A 50 11.60 -9.03 -6.74
N PHE A 51 11.06 -10.20 -6.39
CA PHE A 51 11.82 -11.25 -5.71
C PHE A 51 13.06 -11.66 -6.50
N ASN A 52 12.93 -11.85 -7.82
CA ASN A 52 14.08 -12.19 -8.66
C ASN A 52 15.15 -11.08 -8.64
N ARG A 53 14.74 -9.80 -8.68
CA ARG A 53 15.69 -8.66 -8.66
C ARG A 53 16.48 -8.56 -7.36
N ILE A 54 15.85 -8.84 -6.21
CA ILE A 54 16.50 -8.66 -4.90
C ILE A 54 17.29 -9.89 -4.43
N ARG A 55 17.06 -11.05 -5.06
CA ARG A 55 17.78 -12.30 -4.74
C ARG A 55 19.19 -12.29 -5.31
N ASP A 56 19.37 -11.62 -6.44
CA ASP A 56 20.63 -11.48 -7.16
C ASP A 56 21.51 -10.39 -6.51
#